data_AF-A0A5T0UIY1-F1
#
_entry.id   AF-A0A5T0UIY1-F1
#
_cell.length_a   1.000
_cell.length_b   1.000
_cell.length_c   1.000
_cell.angle_alpha   90.00
_cell.angle_beta   90.00
_cell.angle_gamma   90.00
#
_symmetry.space_group_name_H-M   'P 1'
#
loop_
_entity.id
_entity.type
_entity.pdbx_description
1 polymer ?
#
loop_
_entity_poly.entity_id
_entity_poly.type
_entity_poly.pdbx_seq_one_letter_code
_entity_poly.pdbx_strand_id
1 'polypeptide(L)'
;MITKDNLKQVLENLGFKNKNENYVKTINNYTLLIDYKNQSINYPKEIKIHDKTTSNFSHPENFVVFECVHRLLEKGYKAEYLELEPKWNLGRDKKGGKADILVKDNENNPYLIIECKTTDSKNSEFIKEWNRMQEDGGQLFSYFQQEKGVKYLCLYTSDFSDKLEYKNYIIQAYDNEEYLKEKELQNSYKKSNNNIELFKTWKESYELQYFKQGIFEENVNAYKILEITPTFDNLKELKEEGKYHEFAKILRKHNISGKENAFDKLVNIFLCKIYDETFNKNNLKFGYFGVMADTYANMQDRLMWLYKEAMKEFLGEKITFVSNEDIEKDFKQLKIKTLKEVMQNYIKELKFYSNNDFAFLEVHNKELFLKNALVLKEIVELFANYKLTQNSTNQFLGNLFELFLQKGMKQDEGQFFTPIQICEFIMYSLPLQEMLSKSSKALRVIDYACGAGHFLNTYANELKRYLTEDELKEHYKNIYGIEKEYRLSKVSKVSSAMYGQNEINILYADALASFELANTNNLEGEKAKPQIESNSFDLLIANPPYSVKGFLETLSDKSKNTYKLFNDDINIETNNSIECFFCERANQILNDNAKAAIILPSSILNKDSIYKNTREILFQNFD
;
A
#
# COMPACT_ATOMS: atom_id res chain seq x y z
N MET A 1 28.06 10.81 16.86
CA MET A 1 27.91 12.28 16.89
C MET A 1 28.95 12.93 15.99
N ILE A 2 28.58 13.98 15.24
CA ILE A 2 29.56 14.83 14.56
C ILE A 2 30.30 15.68 15.61
N THR A 3 31.61 15.54 15.65
CA THR A 3 32.52 16.27 16.55
C THR A 3 33.68 16.85 15.75
N LYS A 4 34.53 17.63 16.41
CA LYS A 4 35.76 18.15 15.80
C LYS A 4 36.67 17.03 15.26
N ASP A 5 36.63 15.84 15.88
CA ASP A 5 37.51 14.72 15.57
C ASP A 5 37.12 14.03 14.25
N ASN A 6 35.82 13.90 13.95
CA ASN A 6 35.33 13.28 12.72
C ASN A 6 34.87 14.29 11.65
N LEU A 7 34.82 15.61 11.95
CA LEU A 7 34.38 16.64 11.00
C LEU A 7 35.14 16.61 9.67
N LYS A 8 36.43 16.24 9.65
CA LYS A 8 37.20 16.14 8.39
C LYS A 8 36.61 15.07 7.46
N GLN A 9 36.27 13.92 8.02
CA GLN A 9 35.67 12.80 7.28
C GLN A 9 34.26 13.16 6.79
N VAL A 10 33.49 13.89 7.60
CA VAL A 10 32.19 14.44 7.22
C VAL A 10 32.33 15.36 6.00
N LEU A 11 33.26 16.31 6.05
CA LEU A 11 33.48 17.27 4.96
C LEU A 11 33.93 16.59 3.66
N GLU A 12 34.79 15.58 3.76
CA GLU A 12 35.22 14.77 2.61
C GLU A 12 34.05 13.96 2.02
N ASN A 13 33.20 13.37 2.85
CA ASN A 13 31.98 12.67 2.43
C ASN A 13 30.98 13.61 1.75
N LEU A 14 30.87 14.84 2.26
CA LEU A 14 30.11 15.93 1.64
C LEU A 14 30.78 16.54 0.40
N GLY A 15 31.96 16.06 -0.02
CA GLY A 15 32.64 16.53 -1.24
C GLY A 15 33.31 17.91 -1.12
N PHE A 16 33.65 18.35 0.09
CA PHE A 16 34.50 19.54 0.30
C PHE A 16 35.94 19.24 -0.09
N LYS A 17 36.63 20.23 -0.67
CA LYS A 17 38.04 20.13 -1.04
C LYS A 17 38.91 20.82 0.00
N ASN A 18 39.94 20.12 0.48
CA ASN A 18 40.95 20.70 1.35
C ASN A 18 41.90 21.59 0.53
N LYS A 19 42.06 22.85 0.96
CA LYS A 19 43.03 23.82 0.45
C LYS A 19 43.73 24.46 1.64
N ASN A 20 44.95 24.03 1.95
CA ASN A 20 45.78 24.60 3.03
C ASN A 20 45.03 24.64 4.38
N GLU A 21 44.52 23.49 4.84
CA GLU A 21 43.75 23.33 6.10
C GLU A 21 42.35 23.96 6.10
N ASN A 22 41.93 24.58 5.00
CA ASN A 22 40.57 25.06 4.80
C ASN A 22 39.78 24.10 3.92
N TYR A 23 38.59 23.70 4.35
CA TYR A 23 37.69 22.88 3.54
C TYR A 23 36.66 23.77 2.86
N VAL A 24 36.59 23.70 1.53
CA VAL A 24 35.75 24.59 0.71
C VAL A 24 34.87 23.79 -0.23
N LYS A 25 33.60 24.18 -0.32
CA LYS A 25 32.65 23.71 -1.33
C LYS A 25 31.82 24.87 -1.85
N THR A 26 31.59 24.88 -3.15
CA THR A 26 30.73 25.88 -3.81
C THR A 26 29.50 25.17 -4.39
N ILE A 27 28.31 25.66 -4.06
CA ILE A 27 27.02 25.14 -4.51
C ILE A 27 26.24 26.31 -5.11
N ASN A 28 25.87 26.25 -6.39
CA ASN A 28 25.10 27.30 -7.07
C ASN A 28 25.69 28.73 -6.86
N ASN A 29 27.02 28.85 -6.89
CA ASN A 29 27.81 30.06 -6.62
C ASN A 29 27.95 30.48 -5.14
N TYR A 30 27.29 29.80 -4.21
CA TYR A 30 27.46 30.03 -2.77
C TYR A 30 28.63 29.21 -2.24
N THR A 31 29.54 29.85 -1.51
CA THR A 31 30.74 29.18 -0.97
C THR A 31 30.60 28.94 0.52
N LEU A 32 30.67 27.67 0.91
CA LEU A 32 30.82 27.22 2.29
C LEU A 32 32.30 26.97 2.57
N LEU A 33 32.79 27.50 3.68
CA LEU A 33 34.19 27.38 4.10
C LEU A 33 34.26 26.99 5.58
N ILE A 34 34.98 25.91 5.85
CA ILE A 34 35.40 25.52 7.19
C ILE A 34 36.87 25.84 7.35
N ASP A 35 37.19 26.75 8.27
CA ASP A 35 38.55 27.16 8.60
C ASP A 35 38.99 26.48 9.90
N TYR A 36 39.83 25.45 9.78
CA TYR A 36 40.34 24.71 10.94
C TYR A 36 41.34 25.51 11.77
N LYS A 37 42.08 26.43 11.13
CA LYS A 37 43.10 27.24 11.81
C LYS A 37 42.45 28.20 12.79
N ASN A 38 41.40 28.89 12.35
CA ASN A 38 40.64 29.82 13.16
C ASN A 38 39.44 29.16 13.87
N GLN A 39 39.21 27.87 13.65
CA GLN A 39 38.09 27.09 14.20
C GLN A 39 36.72 27.77 13.94
N SER A 40 36.54 28.24 12.70
CA SER A 40 35.39 29.03 12.28
C SER A 40 34.64 28.39 11.11
N ILE A 41 33.33 28.61 11.10
CA ILE A 41 32.42 28.19 10.04
C ILE A 41 31.99 29.44 9.29
N ASN A 42 32.35 29.50 8.01
CA ASN A 42 32.10 30.66 7.14
C ASN A 42 31.03 30.26 6.12
N TYR A 43 29.82 30.74 6.37
CA TYR A 43 28.68 30.60 5.47
C TYR A 43 28.76 31.59 4.29
N PRO A 44 28.02 31.35 3.19
CA PRO A 44 27.90 32.30 2.09
C PRO A 44 27.46 33.68 2.59
N LYS A 45 28.04 34.75 2.03
CA LYS A 45 27.77 36.14 2.43
C LYS A 45 26.31 36.56 2.26
N GLU A 46 25.60 35.86 1.39
CA GLU A 46 24.17 36.05 1.11
C GLU A 46 23.27 35.56 2.25
N ILE A 47 23.75 34.61 3.07
CA ILE A 47 23.04 34.15 4.27
C ILE A 47 23.10 35.26 5.33
N LYS A 48 21.95 35.65 5.85
CA LYS A 48 21.86 36.68 6.89
C LYS A 48 22.15 36.08 8.27
N ILE A 49 23.30 36.43 8.84
CA ILE A 49 23.74 35.93 10.14
C ILE A 49 23.53 37.01 11.22
N HIS A 50 22.68 36.74 12.21
CA HIS A 50 22.36 37.71 13.28
C HIS A 50 23.28 37.59 14.51
N ASP A 51 23.90 36.43 14.69
CA ASP A 51 24.87 36.14 15.74
C ASP A 51 25.90 35.12 15.22
N LYS A 52 27.09 35.09 15.81
CA LYS A 52 28.18 34.19 15.37
C LYS A 52 28.30 32.93 16.22
N THR A 53 27.31 32.64 17.06
CA THR A 53 27.32 31.51 17.99
C THR A 53 27.26 30.16 17.28
N THR A 54 26.58 30.09 16.12
CA THR A 54 26.53 28.93 15.20
C THR A 54 27.69 28.88 14.18
N SER A 55 28.59 29.86 14.19
CA SER A 55 29.64 30.06 13.17
C SER A 55 31.05 29.68 13.65
N ASN A 56 31.17 28.77 14.62
CA ASN A 56 32.43 28.40 15.26
C ASN A 56 32.42 26.93 15.76
N PHE A 57 33.57 26.42 16.23
CA PHE A 57 33.71 25.01 16.65
C PHE A 57 33.43 24.77 18.14
N SER A 58 32.89 25.76 18.87
CA SER A 58 32.75 25.68 20.34
C SER A 58 31.71 24.64 20.77
N HIS A 59 30.70 24.38 19.94
CA HIS A 59 29.64 23.44 20.22
C HIS A 59 29.44 22.45 19.07
N PRO A 60 29.34 21.14 19.34
CA PRO A 60 29.08 20.14 18.29
C PRO A 60 27.78 20.39 17.50
N GLU A 61 26.78 21.04 18.12
CA GLU A 61 25.53 21.44 17.47
C GLU A 61 25.77 22.35 16.26
N ASN A 62 26.82 23.18 16.29
CA ASN A 62 27.17 24.06 15.17
C ASN A 62 27.54 23.28 13.91
N PHE A 63 28.06 22.05 14.06
CA PHE A 63 28.36 21.18 12.90
C PHE A 63 27.08 20.60 12.30
N VAL A 64 26.06 20.35 13.11
CA VAL A 64 24.73 19.93 12.65
C VAL A 64 24.05 21.08 11.92
N VAL A 65 24.11 22.30 12.46
CA VAL A 65 23.61 23.51 11.78
C VAL A 65 24.30 23.70 10.43
N PHE A 66 25.63 23.58 10.40
CA PHE A 66 26.40 23.69 9.17
C PHE A 66 25.98 22.67 8.10
N GLU A 67 25.83 21.40 8.51
CA GLU A 67 25.42 20.34 7.60
C GLU A 67 23.97 20.52 7.12
N CYS A 68 23.06 21.01 7.99
CA CYS A 68 21.70 21.36 7.59
C CYS A 68 21.67 22.48 6.54
N VAL A 69 22.46 23.54 6.73
CA VAL A 69 22.61 24.64 5.75
C VAL A 69 23.19 24.13 4.44
N HIS A 70 24.21 23.29 4.48
CA HIS A 70 24.79 22.65 3.30
C HIS A 70 23.71 21.89 2.51
N ARG A 71 22.89 21.10 3.20
CA ARG A 71 21.80 20.31 2.60
C ARG A 71 20.69 21.17 2.01
N LEU A 72 20.30 22.27 2.68
CA LEU A 72 19.36 23.26 2.12
C LEU A 72 19.87 23.85 0.81
N LEU A 73 21.14 24.24 0.76
CA LEU A 73 21.74 24.81 -0.46
C LEU A 73 21.82 23.79 -1.59
N GLU A 74 22.16 22.52 -1.30
CA GLU A 74 22.13 21.44 -2.31
C GLU A 74 20.72 21.19 -2.85
N LYS A 75 19.70 21.35 -2.01
CA LYS A 75 18.30 21.28 -2.45
C LYS A 75 17.85 22.41 -3.35
N GLY A 76 18.61 23.48 -3.44
CA GLY A 76 18.25 24.66 -4.22
C GLY A 76 17.48 25.70 -3.44
N TYR A 77 17.47 25.63 -2.10
CA TYR A 77 17.12 26.81 -1.29
C TYR A 77 18.16 27.89 -1.52
N LYS A 78 17.70 29.11 -1.76
CA LYS A 78 18.55 30.26 -2.05
C LYS A 78 19.15 30.83 -0.78
N ALA A 79 20.45 31.12 -0.79
CA ALA A 79 21.16 31.63 0.38
C ALA A 79 20.60 32.97 0.87
N GLU A 80 20.10 33.82 -0.05
CA GLU A 80 19.48 35.12 0.26
C GLU A 80 18.19 34.99 1.08
N TYR A 81 17.59 33.80 1.10
CA TYR A 81 16.38 33.48 1.87
C TYR A 81 16.66 32.67 3.13
N LEU A 82 17.93 32.49 3.50
CA LEU A 82 18.34 31.85 4.74
C LEU A 82 18.77 32.90 5.76
N GLU A 83 18.24 32.82 6.97
CA GLU A 83 18.70 33.60 8.13
C GLU A 83 19.18 32.63 9.22
N LEU A 84 20.38 32.87 9.76
CA LEU A 84 20.92 32.13 10.90
C LEU A 84 20.79 32.94 12.19
N GLU A 85 20.33 32.26 13.23
CA GLU A 85 20.11 32.84 14.56
C GLU A 85 19.17 34.06 14.59
N PRO A 86 18.06 34.09 13.82
CA PRO A 86 17.12 35.20 13.86
C PRO A 86 16.67 35.50 15.30
N LYS A 87 16.67 36.79 15.64
CA LYS A 87 16.28 37.29 16.96
C LYS A 87 14.92 37.96 16.83
N TRP A 88 13.94 37.49 17.59
CA TRP A 88 12.66 38.18 17.76
C TRP A 88 12.66 38.93 19.09
N ASN A 89 12.31 40.22 19.06
CA ASN A 89 12.29 41.06 20.25
C ASN A 89 11.05 40.74 21.10
N LEU A 90 11.24 40.02 22.20
CA LEU A 90 10.34 40.11 23.35
C LEU A 90 10.65 41.44 24.05
N GLY A 91 9.65 42.22 24.44
CA GLY A 91 9.82 43.58 24.98
C GLY A 91 10.88 43.72 26.09
N ARG A 92 11.29 44.98 26.34
CA ARG A 92 12.54 45.50 26.98
C ARG A 92 13.30 44.68 28.05
N ASP A 93 12.72 43.65 28.68
CA ASP A 93 13.34 42.89 29.78
C ASP A 93 13.36 41.36 29.61
N LYS A 94 12.95 40.78 28.45
CA LYS A 94 13.04 39.32 28.21
C LYS A 94 14.01 39.01 27.07
N LYS A 95 14.99 38.13 27.30
CA LYS A 95 15.83 37.56 26.24
C LYS A 95 14.93 36.76 25.28
N GLY A 96 14.79 37.23 24.05
CA GLY A 96 14.16 36.49 22.96
C GLY A 96 14.93 35.20 22.65
N GLY A 97 14.20 34.14 22.31
CA GLY A 97 14.79 32.91 21.80
C GLY A 97 15.41 33.15 20.41
N LYS A 98 16.36 32.29 20.02
CA LYS A 98 17.00 32.34 18.70
C LYS A 98 16.87 30.97 18.06
N ALA A 99 16.14 30.88 16.95
CA ALA A 99 16.11 29.66 16.16
C ALA A 99 17.44 29.47 15.42
N ASP A 100 17.84 28.24 15.11
CA ASP A 100 19.09 28.03 14.38
C ASP A 100 19.01 28.54 12.94
N ILE A 101 17.94 28.17 12.22
CA ILE A 101 17.75 28.51 10.80
C ILE A 101 16.31 28.95 10.55
N LEU A 102 16.14 30.11 9.90
CA LEU A 102 14.88 30.53 9.28
C LEU A 102 15.04 30.54 7.76
N VAL A 103 14.12 29.88 7.07
CA VAL A 103 14.00 29.86 5.62
C VAL A 103 12.79 30.69 5.22
N LYS A 104 12.98 31.60 4.27
CA LYS A 104 11.92 32.38 3.65
C LYS A 104 11.56 31.83 2.28
N ASP A 105 10.33 32.05 1.83
CA ASP A 105 9.90 31.70 0.48
C ASP A 105 10.40 32.70 -0.58
N ASN A 106 10.04 32.47 -1.84
CA ASN A 106 10.40 33.35 -2.96
C ASN A 106 9.76 34.74 -2.89
N GLU A 107 8.75 34.93 -2.04
CA GLU A 107 8.09 36.21 -1.76
C GLU A 107 8.67 36.88 -0.50
N ASN A 108 9.75 36.32 0.08
CA ASN A 108 10.43 36.78 1.28
C ASN A 108 9.58 36.64 2.57
N ASN A 109 8.51 35.83 2.54
CA ASN A 109 7.73 35.51 3.73
C ASN A 109 8.40 34.37 4.53
N PRO A 110 8.27 34.36 5.87
CA PRO A 110 8.69 33.23 6.69
C PRO A 110 8.03 31.93 6.23
N TYR A 111 8.82 30.89 5.98
CA TYR A 111 8.32 29.65 5.37
C TYR A 111 8.62 28.41 6.22
N LEU A 112 9.87 28.23 6.64
CA LEU A 112 10.31 27.09 7.44
C LEU A 112 11.26 27.56 8.57
N ILE A 113 11.03 27.10 9.80
CA ILE A 113 11.98 27.27 10.92
C ILE A 113 12.60 25.90 11.23
N ILE A 114 13.92 25.85 11.35
CA ILE A 114 14.65 24.63 11.70
C ILE A 114 15.41 24.83 13.01
N GLU A 115 15.24 23.88 13.92
CA GLU A 115 16.01 23.74 15.16
C GLU A 115 16.90 22.50 15.04
N CYS A 116 18.21 22.67 15.14
CA CYS A 116 19.19 21.61 15.04
C CYS A 116 19.56 21.09 16.43
N LYS A 117 19.68 19.77 16.57
CA LYS A 117 20.14 19.14 17.80
C LYS A 117 21.18 18.07 17.50
N THR A 118 22.08 17.84 18.43
CA THR A 118 23.03 16.73 18.33
C THR A 118 22.35 15.38 18.60
N THR A 119 22.96 14.32 18.09
CA THR A 119 22.54 12.95 18.39
C THR A 119 23.75 12.05 18.60
N ASP A 120 23.62 11.10 19.53
CA ASP A 120 24.58 10.04 19.80
C ASP A 120 23.84 8.79 20.32
N SER A 121 24.53 7.65 20.39
CA SER A 121 23.93 6.35 20.72
C SER A 121 23.52 6.18 22.19
N LYS A 122 23.89 7.11 23.09
CA LYS A 122 23.67 6.99 24.56
C LYS A 122 22.80 8.11 25.15
N ASN A 123 22.83 9.30 24.57
CA ASN A 123 22.31 10.55 25.12
C ASN A 123 21.94 11.55 23.99
N SER A 124 21.01 11.16 23.12
CA SER A 124 20.57 12.02 22.01
C SER A 124 19.79 13.25 22.47
N GLU A 125 20.35 14.45 22.29
CA GLU A 125 19.65 15.73 22.52
C GLU A 125 18.45 15.90 21.58
N PHE A 126 18.55 15.41 20.34
CA PHE A 126 17.40 15.35 19.41
C PHE A 126 16.20 14.59 20.00
N ILE A 127 16.40 13.42 20.62
CA ILE A 127 15.31 12.65 21.23
C ILE A 127 14.75 13.39 22.46
N LYS A 128 15.62 14.03 23.27
CA LYS A 128 15.18 14.80 24.43
C LYS A 128 14.34 16.01 24.03
N GLU A 129 14.80 16.80 23.07
CA GLU A 129 14.04 17.96 22.58
C GLU A 129 12.74 17.51 21.91
N TRP A 130 12.74 16.37 21.20
CA TRP A 130 11.49 15.81 20.67
C TRP A 130 10.50 15.42 21.77
N ASN A 131 10.95 14.73 22.83
CA ASN A 131 10.10 14.39 23.97
C ASN A 131 9.56 15.66 24.63
N ARG A 132 10.41 16.67 24.83
CA ARG A 132 10.03 17.99 25.36
C ARG A 132 8.99 18.66 24.47
N MET A 133 9.18 18.65 23.15
CA MET A 133 8.21 19.16 22.20
C MET A 133 6.85 18.48 22.34
N GLN A 134 6.81 17.16 22.55
CA GLN A 134 5.55 16.43 22.77
C GLN A 134 4.89 16.75 24.13
N GLU A 135 5.66 17.25 25.10
CA GLU A 135 5.20 17.63 26.43
C GLU A 135 4.68 19.09 26.49
N ASP A 136 5.43 20.05 25.96
CA ASP A 136 5.16 21.50 26.09
C ASP A 136 5.35 22.34 24.80
N GLY A 137 5.66 21.71 23.67
CA GLY A 137 5.94 22.37 22.39
C GLY A 137 7.40 22.77 22.17
N GLY A 138 8.25 22.69 23.19
CA GLY A 138 9.68 22.92 23.10
C GLY A 138 10.03 24.29 22.51
N GLN A 139 11.21 24.38 21.91
CA GLN A 139 11.71 25.64 21.36
C GLN A 139 10.96 26.09 20.10
N LEU A 140 10.63 25.14 19.22
CA LEU A 140 9.98 25.43 17.93
C LEU A 140 8.62 26.13 18.07
N PHE A 141 7.80 25.78 19.07
CA PHE A 141 6.52 26.46 19.30
C PHE A 141 6.70 27.87 19.90
N SER A 142 7.81 28.12 20.60
CA SER A 142 8.14 29.47 21.05
C SER A 142 8.51 30.39 19.88
N TYR A 143 9.19 29.85 18.86
CA TYR A 143 9.49 30.57 17.62
C TYR A 143 8.25 30.74 16.75
N PHE A 144 7.39 29.72 16.67
CA PHE A 144 6.14 29.81 15.93
C PHE A 144 5.23 30.93 16.47
N GLN A 145 5.19 31.12 17.79
CA GLN A 145 4.47 32.26 18.38
C GLN A 145 4.99 33.61 17.86
N GLN A 146 6.32 33.73 17.72
CA GLN A 146 6.98 34.97 17.33
C GLN A 146 6.87 35.22 15.82
N GLU A 147 6.79 34.16 15.02
CA GLU A 147 6.72 34.20 13.56
C GLU A 147 5.54 33.38 13.03
N LYS A 148 4.31 33.85 13.27
CA LYS A 148 3.08 33.15 12.88
C LYS A 148 2.91 32.95 11.36
N GLY A 149 3.70 33.65 10.54
CA GLY A 149 3.68 33.50 9.08
C GLY A 149 4.26 32.19 8.59
N VAL A 150 5.09 31.53 9.40
CA VAL A 150 5.77 30.28 9.04
C VAL A 150 4.78 29.17 8.69
N LYS A 151 5.11 28.36 7.70
CA LYS A 151 4.27 27.23 7.25
C LYS A 151 4.74 25.90 7.82
N TYR A 152 6.02 25.78 8.16
CA TYR A 152 6.61 24.54 8.65
C TYR A 152 7.60 24.77 9.78
N LEU A 153 7.63 23.86 10.75
CA LEU A 153 8.65 23.77 11.79
C LEU A 153 9.41 22.46 11.58
N CYS A 154 10.72 22.43 11.80
CA CYS A 154 11.54 21.25 11.60
C CYS A 154 12.53 21.08 12.75
N LEU A 155 12.44 19.97 13.48
CA LEU A 155 13.52 19.52 14.35
C LEU A 155 14.48 18.70 13.50
N TYR A 156 15.78 19.02 13.49
CA TYR A 156 16.77 18.40 12.62
C TYR A 156 17.96 17.86 13.41
N THR A 157 18.53 16.74 12.95
CA THR A 157 19.80 16.22 13.43
C THR A 157 20.54 15.48 12.32
N SER A 158 21.85 15.44 12.42
CA SER A 158 22.71 14.61 11.59
C SER A 158 23.84 13.99 12.40
N ASP A 159 24.24 12.79 11.99
CA ASP A 159 25.35 12.03 12.56
C ASP A 159 26.20 11.38 11.47
N PHE A 160 27.43 11.01 11.84
CA PHE A 160 28.41 10.41 10.97
C PHE A 160 29.08 9.21 11.67
N SER A 161 28.91 8.03 11.07
CA SER A 161 29.63 6.80 11.41
C SER A 161 30.53 6.40 10.24
N ASP A 162 29.99 5.67 9.27
CA ASP A 162 30.63 5.32 7.99
C ASP A 162 30.08 6.14 6.82
N LYS A 163 28.86 6.64 6.98
CA LYS A 163 28.15 7.53 6.05
C LYS A 163 27.42 8.60 6.85
N LEU A 164 27.14 9.73 6.21
CA LEU A 164 26.33 10.77 6.80
C LEU A 164 24.85 10.31 6.85
N GLU A 165 24.27 10.31 8.05
CA GLU A 165 22.86 10.02 8.27
C GLU A 165 22.18 11.26 8.87
N TYR A 166 20.97 11.58 8.42
CA TYR A 166 20.18 12.67 8.97
C TYR A 166 18.81 12.17 9.39
N LYS A 167 18.18 12.92 10.30
CA LYS A 167 16.81 12.70 10.73
C LYS A 167 16.14 14.04 10.98
N ASN A 168 14.88 14.16 10.59
CA ASN A 168 14.09 15.34 10.87
C ASN A 168 12.67 14.99 11.32
N TYR A 169 12.02 15.93 11.99
CA TYR A 169 10.59 15.92 12.30
C TYR A 169 9.97 17.24 11.87
N ILE A 170 9.07 17.17 10.89
CA ILE A 170 8.45 18.32 10.22
C ILE A 170 7.03 18.47 10.73
N ILE A 171 6.65 19.67 11.15
CA ILE A 171 5.31 20.00 11.65
C ILE A 171 4.73 21.08 10.73
N GLN A 172 3.50 20.89 10.27
CA GLN A 172 2.75 21.92 9.54
C GLN A 172 2.19 22.95 10.52
N ALA A 173 2.49 24.22 10.27
CA ALA A 173 2.17 25.36 11.12
C ALA A 173 1.00 26.19 10.55
N TYR A 174 0.01 25.53 9.96
CA TYR A 174 -1.19 26.15 9.40
C TYR A 174 -2.42 25.26 9.56
N ASP A 175 -3.61 25.84 9.43
CA ASP A 175 -4.87 25.14 9.71
C ASP A 175 -5.40 24.32 8.52
N ASN A 176 -5.88 23.09 8.80
CA ASN A 176 -6.71 22.31 7.88
C ASN A 176 -8.20 22.56 8.18
N GLU A 177 -8.82 23.46 7.42
CA GLU A 177 -10.20 23.89 7.63
C GLU A 177 -11.23 22.76 7.47
N GLU A 178 -10.99 21.80 6.57
CA GLU A 178 -11.89 20.67 6.34
C GLU A 178 -11.90 19.72 7.53
N TYR A 179 -10.71 19.39 8.04
CA TYR A 179 -10.54 18.53 9.21
C TYR A 179 -11.11 19.17 10.48
N LEU A 180 -10.82 20.45 10.72
CA LEU A 180 -11.39 21.19 11.86
C LEU A 180 -12.92 21.18 11.84
N LYS A 181 -13.51 21.37 10.65
CA LYS A 181 -14.96 21.32 10.46
C LYS A 181 -15.53 19.92 10.67
N GLU A 182 -14.90 18.87 10.13
CA GLU A 182 -15.36 17.48 10.27
C GLU A 182 -15.38 17.03 11.75
N LYS A 183 -14.35 17.42 12.51
CA LYS A 183 -14.20 17.09 13.92
C LYS A 183 -14.88 18.09 14.86
N GLU A 184 -15.52 19.13 14.32
CA GLU A 184 -16.16 20.22 15.08
C GLU A 184 -15.20 20.88 16.08
N LEU A 185 -13.91 20.95 15.72
CA LEU A 185 -12.85 21.49 16.58
C LEU A 185 -12.83 23.02 16.50
N GLN A 186 -12.88 23.65 17.67
CA GLN A 186 -12.84 25.10 17.77
C GLN A 186 -11.42 25.67 17.84
N ASN A 187 -10.47 24.89 18.37
CA ASN A 187 -9.07 25.30 18.54
C ASN A 187 -8.32 25.18 17.22
N SER A 188 -7.73 26.28 16.75
CA SER A 188 -6.98 26.36 15.49
C SER A 188 -5.77 27.27 15.65
N TYR A 189 -4.73 27.11 14.83
CA TYR A 189 -3.52 27.93 14.93
C TYR A 189 -3.84 29.41 14.68
N LYS A 190 -4.79 29.71 13.79
CA LYS A 190 -5.26 31.09 13.54
C LYS A 190 -5.85 31.75 14.78
N LYS A 191 -6.48 30.98 15.69
CA LYS A 191 -7.11 31.50 16.92
C LYS A 191 -6.15 31.55 18.12
N SER A 192 -5.02 30.87 18.04
CA SER A 192 -4.05 30.75 19.13
C SER A 192 -3.13 31.98 19.23
N ASN A 193 -2.99 32.53 20.44
CA ASN A 193 -2.33 33.81 20.70
C ASN A 193 -0.93 33.68 21.31
N ASN A 194 -0.64 32.55 21.96
CA ASN A 194 0.64 32.29 22.63
C ASN A 194 1.15 30.87 22.33
N ASN A 195 2.40 30.58 22.68
CA ASN A 195 3.02 29.27 22.48
C ASN A 195 2.25 28.13 23.17
N ILE A 196 1.68 28.36 24.36
CA ILE A 196 0.89 27.35 25.07
C ILE A 196 -0.36 26.99 24.27
N GLU A 197 -1.07 27.97 23.74
CA GLU A 197 -2.24 27.77 22.88
C GLU A 197 -1.88 27.13 21.54
N LEU A 198 -0.76 27.51 20.92
CA LEU A 198 -0.27 26.89 19.69
C LEU A 198 0.08 25.42 19.92
N PHE A 199 0.80 25.11 21.00
CA PHE A 199 1.11 23.74 21.40
C PHE A 199 -0.17 22.95 21.71
N LYS A 200 -1.11 23.55 22.44
CA LYS A 200 -2.41 22.96 22.73
C LYS A 200 -3.17 22.63 21.45
N THR A 201 -3.17 23.53 20.45
CA THR A 201 -3.75 23.25 19.13
C THR A 201 -3.06 22.06 18.46
N TRP A 202 -1.72 22.02 18.46
CA TRP A 202 -0.99 20.89 17.87
C TRP A 202 -1.31 19.56 18.57
N LYS A 203 -1.39 19.58 19.91
CA LYS A 203 -1.65 18.40 20.74
C LYS A 203 -3.10 17.91 20.66
N GLU A 204 -4.05 18.82 20.83
CA GLU A 204 -5.47 18.50 20.96
C GLU A 204 -6.19 18.45 19.61
N SER A 205 -5.97 19.44 18.75
CA SER A 205 -6.63 19.47 17.45
C SER A 205 -5.94 18.56 16.46
N TYR A 206 -4.60 18.58 16.43
CA TYR A 206 -3.82 17.91 15.39
C TYR A 206 -3.03 16.68 15.88
N GLU A 207 -3.35 16.17 17.08
CA GLU A 207 -2.88 14.89 17.59
C GLU A 207 -1.33 14.71 17.57
N LEU A 208 -0.57 15.80 17.80
CA LEU A 208 0.89 15.83 17.74
C LEU A 208 1.47 15.34 16.40
N GLN A 209 0.75 15.55 15.29
CA GLN A 209 1.17 15.09 13.98
C GLN A 209 2.52 15.71 13.55
N TYR A 210 3.39 14.87 12.98
CA TYR A 210 4.64 15.26 12.35
C TYR A 210 5.00 14.31 11.19
N PHE A 211 5.91 14.74 10.33
CA PHE A 211 6.43 13.97 9.20
C PHE A 211 7.93 13.76 9.33
N LYS A 212 8.44 12.62 8.86
CA LYS A 212 9.87 12.28 8.89
C LYS A 212 10.59 12.52 7.56
N GLN A 213 9.82 12.93 6.54
CA GLN A 213 10.24 13.18 5.17
C GLN A 213 9.38 14.32 4.62
N GLY A 214 9.91 15.11 3.70
CA GLY A 214 9.20 16.26 3.14
C GLY A 214 10.05 17.48 2.80
N ILE A 215 11.37 17.43 2.98
CA ILE A 215 12.26 18.59 2.77
C ILE A 215 13.52 18.17 2.00
N PHE A 216 14.18 17.09 2.43
CA PHE A 216 15.56 16.77 2.04
C PHE A 216 15.68 15.55 1.12
N GLU A 217 14.58 14.88 0.81
CA GLU A 217 14.53 13.70 -0.05
C GLU A 217 14.66 14.11 -1.53
N GLU A 218 15.37 13.35 -2.36
CA GLU A 218 15.70 13.70 -3.77
C GLU A 218 14.50 14.15 -4.59
N ASN A 219 13.35 13.53 -4.36
CA ASN A 219 12.08 13.77 -5.03
C ASN A 219 11.29 14.98 -4.47
N VAL A 220 11.89 15.77 -3.59
CA VAL A 220 11.31 17.01 -3.03
C VAL A 220 12.03 18.21 -3.58
N ASN A 221 11.27 19.08 -4.23
CA ASN A 221 11.76 20.37 -4.70
C ASN A 221 11.80 21.38 -3.56
N ALA A 222 12.79 22.27 -3.57
CA ALA A 222 12.84 23.41 -2.65
C ALA A 222 11.52 24.22 -2.73
N TYR A 223 11.06 24.69 -1.57
CA TYR A 223 9.81 25.46 -1.42
C TYR A 223 8.50 24.68 -1.72
N LYS A 224 8.56 23.35 -1.80
CA LYS A 224 7.41 22.45 -1.96
C LYS A 224 7.35 21.41 -0.85
N ILE A 225 7.48 21.87 0.40
CA ILE A 225 7.58 21.01 1.57
C ILE A 225 6.32 20.15 1.72
N LEU A 226 6.51 18.85 1.93
CA LEU A 226 5.45 17.83 1.99
C LEU A 226 4.63 17.63 0.70
N GLU A 227 4.96 18.30 -0.42
CA GLU A 227 4.41 17.95 -1.74
C GLU A 227 5.09 16.70 -2.32
N ILE A 228 5.37 15.72 -1.45
CA ILE A 228 5.76 14.38 -1.85
C ILE A 228 4.49 13.70 -2.32
N THR A 229 4.35 13.56 -3.63
CA THR A 229 3.43 12.55 -4.12
C THR A 229 4.13 11.21 -3.90
N PRO A 230 3.60 10.29 -3.08
CA PRO A 230 4.24 8.99 -2.93
C PRO A 230 4.27 8.33 -4.30
N THR A 231 5.45 7.90 -4.74
CA THR A 231 5.63 7.17 -5.98
C THR A 231 6.02 5.75 -5.66
N PHE A 232 5.82 4.84 -6.61
CA PHE A 232 6.24 3.46 -6.48
C PHE A 232 7.73 3.34 -6.16
N ASP A 233 8.59 4.17 -6.77
CA ASP A 233 10.04 4.14 -6.58
C ASP A 233 10.47 4.50 -5.15
N ASN A 234 9.67 5.31 -4.44
CA ASN A 234 9.94 5.71 -3.06
C ASN A 234 9.55 4.67 -2.01
N LEU A 235 8.80 3.62 -2.41
CA LEU A 235 8.37 2.57 -1.50
C LEU A 235 9.52 1.61 -1.16
N LYS A 236 9.51 1.07 0.06
CA LYS A 236 10.49 0.11 0.55
C LYS A 236 10.14 -1.32 0.15
N GLU A 237 11.15 -2.16 -0.02
CA GLU A 237 10.93 -3.60 -0.13
C GLU A 237 10.53 -4.18 1.22
N LEU A 238 9.55 -5.10 1.23
CA LEU A 238 9.17 -5.81 2.44
C LEU A 238 10.04 -7.07 2.58
N LYS A 239 10.83 -7.13 3.66
CA LYS A 239 11.76 -8.24 3.96
C LYS A 239 11.60 -8.81 5.38
N GLU A 240 10.54 -8.42 6.09
CA GLU A 240 10.37 -8.72 7.52
C GLU A 240 9.06 -9.46 7.79
N GLU A 241 9.14 -10.61 8.47
CA GLU A 241 7.98 -11.44 8.85
C GLU A 241 7.10 -10.80 9.93
N GLY A 242 7.60 -9.74 10.59
CA GLY A 242 6.95 -9.06 11.71
C GLY A 242 5.59 -8.43 11.39
N LYS A 243 5.25 -8.22 10.10
CA LYS A 243 4.01 -7.53 9.70
C LYS A 243 2.74 -8.25 10.11
N TYR A 244 2.74 -9.59 10.10
CA TYR A 244 1.61 -10.34 10.64
C TYR A 244 1.41 -10.07 12.14
N HIS A 245 2.51 -10.02 12.92
CA HIS A 245 2.43 -9.74 14.35
C HIS A 245 1.97 -8.32 14.65
N GLU A 246 2.42 -7.33 13.87
CA GLU A 246 1.96 -5.94 13.94
C GLU A 246 0.45 -5.85 13.63
N PHE A 247 -0.01 -6.47 12.54
CA PHE A 247 -1.43 -6.56 12.21
C PHE A 247 -2.24 -7.19 13.35
N ALA A 248 -1.82 -8.34 13.86
CA ALA A 248 -2.50 -9.00 14.97
C ALA A 248 -2.49 -8.17 16.26
N LYS A 249 -1.47 -7.34 16.48
CA LYS A 249 -1.40 -6.39 17.60
C LYS A 249 -2.44 -5.28 17.44
N ILE A 250 -2.63 -4.74 16.23
CA ILE A 250 -3.69 -3.75 15.93
C ILE A 250 -5.07 -4.35 16.23
N LEU A 251 -5.35 -5.57 15.77
CA LEU A 251 -6.63 -6.23 16.04
C LEU A 251 -6.88 -6.40 17.54
N ARG A 252 -5.88 -6.85 18.31
CA ARG A 252 -5.99 -6.97 19.79
C ARG A 252 -6.20 -5.62 20.48
N LYS A 253 -5.48 -4.58 20.04
CA LYS A 253 -5.61 -3.21 20.57
C LYS A 253 -7.05 -2.69 20.47
N HIS A 254 -7.74 -3.04 19.39
CA HIS A 254 -9.11 -2.60 19.11
C HIS A 254 -10.20 -3.65 19.40
N ASN A 255 -9.87 -4.72 20.14
CA ASN A 255 -10.78 -5.81 20.52
C ASN A 255 -11.50 -6.49 19.32
N ILE A 256 -10.83 -6.58 18.17
CA ILE A 256 -11.37 -7.25 16.99
C ILE A 256 -11.08 -8.75 17.11
N SER A 257 -12.12 -9.53 17.43
CA SER A 257 -12.05 -10.99 17.60
C SER A 257 -12.25 -11.76 16.29
N GLY A 258 -12.99 -11.20 15.33
CA GLY A 258 -13.31 -11.81 14.04
C GLY A 258 -12.12 -11.80 13.07
N LYS A 259 -11.22 -12.78 13.20
CA LYS A 259 -10.03 -12.93 12.35
C LYS A 259 -10.38 -13.07 10.86
N GLU A 260 -11.46 -13.79 10.56
CA GLU A 260 -11.95 -13.98 9.19
C GLU A 260 -12.37 -12.67 8.55
N ASN A 261 -13.24 -11.89 9.22
CA ASN A 261 -13.64 -10.57 8.73
C ASN A 261 -12.43 -9.64 8.57
N ALA A 262 -11.50 -9.64 9.54
CA ALA A 262 -10.30 -8.82 9.46
C ALA A 262 -9.39 -9.20 8.29
N PHE A 263 -9.25 -10.50 8.01
CA PHE A 263 -8.53 -10.97 6.83
C PHE A 263 -9.22 -10.53 5.53
N ASP A 264 -10.54 -10.56 5.47
CA ASP A 264 -11.28 -10.14 4.25
C ASP A 264 -11.09 -8.67 3.93
N LYS A 265 -11.12 -7.82 4.96
CA LYS A 265 -10.82 -6.39 4.79
C LYS A 265 -9.35 -6.19 4.41
N LEU A 266 -8.44 -6.99 4.95
CA LEU A 266 -7.03 -6.95 4.57
C LEU A 266 -6.82 -7.34 3.09
N VAL A 267 -7.52 -8.36 2.59
CA VAL A 267 -7.49 -8.74 1.16
C VAL A 267 -7.98 -7.58 0.28
N ASN A 268 -9.06 -6.90 0.67
CA ASN A 268 -9.54 -5.70 -0.05
C ASN A 268 -8.48 -4.58 -0.05
N ILE A 269 -7.80 -4.34 1.08
CA ILE A 269 -6.72 -3.35 1.21
C ILE A 269 -5.53 -3.71 0.30
N PHE A 270 -5.15 -4.99 0.24
CA PHE A 270 -4.09 -5.46 -0.65
C PHE A 270 -4.47 -5.30 -2.12
N LEU A 271 -5.71 -5.61 -2.52
CA LEU A 271 -6.19 -5.34 -3.88
C LEU A 271 -6.06 -3.86 -4.25
N CYS A 272 -6.48 -2.95 -3.36
CA CYS A 272 -6.34 -1.50 -3.58
C CYS A 272 -4.90 -1.11 -3.83
N LYS A 273 -3.99 -1.62 -2.98
CA LYS A 273 -2.57 -1.30 -3.06
C LYS A 273 -1.92 -1.88 -4.32
N ILE A 274 -2.22 -3.12 -4.68
CA ILE A 274 -1.73 -3.76 -5.91
C ILE A 274 -2.18 -2.95 -7.14
N TYR A 275 -3.44 -2.52 -7.17
CA TYR A 275 -3.94 -1.67 -8.25
C TYR A 275 -3.21 -0.32 -8.29
N ASP A 276 -3.08 0.35 -7.15
CA ASP A 276 -2.42 1.65 -7.04
C ASP A 276 -0.94 1.58 -7.48
N GLU A 277 -0.21 0.56 -7.05
CA GLU A 277 1.17 0.29 -7.47
C GLU A 277 1.29 -0.07 -8.96
N THR A 278 0.24 -0.61 -9.58
CA THR A 278 0.27 -0.99 -10.99
C THR A 278 -0.05 0.20 -11.90
N PHE A 279 -1.09 0.97 -11.57
CA PHE A 279 -1.67 1.97 -12.47
C PHE A 279 -1.41 3.42 -12.06
N ASN A 280 -1.09 3.69 -10.79
CA ASN A 280 -0.84 5.03 -10.26
C ASN A 280 0.61 5.23 -9.79
N LYS A 281 1.59 4.56 -10.41
CA LYS A 281 3.02 4.53 -10.00
C LYS A 281 3.64 5.90 -9.70
N ASN A 282 3.24 6.93 -10.45
CA ASN A 282 3.78 8.28 -10.32
C ASN A 282 3.00 9.14 -9.30
N ASN A 283 1.84 8.66 -8.84
CA ASN A 283 0.99 9.38 -7.90
C ASN A 283 0.11 8.39 -7.12
N LEU A 284 0.73 7.67 -6.17
CA LEU A 284 0.05 6.69 -5.36
C LEU A 284 -1.02 7.37 -4.51
N LYS A 285 -2.21 6.77 -4.51
CA LYS A 285 -3.39 7.21 -3.76
C LYS A 285 -3.60 6.43 -2.48
N PHE A 286 -2.95 5.27 -2.36
CA PHE A 286 -3.06 4.38 -1.21
C PHE A 286 -2.31 4.96 -0.01
N GLY A 287 -3.06 5.38 1.02
CA GLY A 287 -2.48 5.89 2.26
C GLY A 287 -3.40 6.83 3.02
N TYR A 288 -3.07 7.04 4.30
CA TYR A 288 -3.54 8.19 5.08
C TYR A 288 -2.48 9.28 5.02
N PHE A 289 -2.85 10.48 4.57
CA PHE A 289 -1.88 11.58 4.41
C PHE A 289 -1.81 12.52 5.61
N GLY A 290 -2.48 12.15 6.71
CA GLY A 290 -2.41 12.88 7.97
C GLY A 290 -3.52 13.88 8.20
N VAL A 291 -3.79 14.26 9.46
CA VAL A 291 -4.90 15.16 9.84
C VAL A 291 -4.81 16.55 9.20
N MET A 292 -3.60 16.96 8.80
CA MET A 292 -3.37 18.22 8.10
C MET A 292 -3.69 18.21 6.60
N ALA A 293 -3.72 17.05 5.96
CA ALA A 293 -3.96 16.91 4.52
C ALA A 293 -5.21 16.07 4.18
N ASP A 294 -5.78 15.43 5.20
CA ASP A 294 -6.71 14.33 4.99
C ASP A 294 -7.74 14.26 6.12
N THR A 295 -8.84 13.61 5.82
CA THR A 295 -9.83 13.20 6.82
C THR A 295 -10.08 11.70 6.72
N TYR A 296 -10.74 11.12 7.72
CA TYR A 296 -11.04 9.70 7.67
C TYR A 296 -12.02 9.35 6.55
N ALA A 297 -12.95 10.25 6.25
CA ALA A 297 -13.86 10.12 5.11
C ALA A 297 -13.09 10.18 3.78
N ASN A 298 -12.16 11.13 3.63
CA ASN A 298 -11.39 11.28 2.39
C ASN A 298 -10.44 10.08 2.15
N MET A 299 -9.81 9.55 3.20
CA MET A 299 -9.04 8.30 3.11
C MET A 299 -9.91 7.13 2.66
N GLN A 300 -11.06 6.91 3.32
CA GLN A 300 -11.95 5.80 2.99
C GLN A 300 -12.49 5.93 1.55
N ASP A 301 -12.81 7.15 1.11
CA ASP A 301 -13.25 7.39 -0.27
C ASP A 301 -12.21 7.05 -1.32
N ARG A 302 -10.93 7.41 -1.08
CA ARG A 302 -9.84 7.01 -1.98
C ARG A 302 -9.66 5.51 -2.02
N LEU A 303 -9.73 4.82 -0.88
CA LEU A 303 -9.63 3.35 -0.82
C LEU A 303 -10.82 2.67 -1.53
N MET A 304 -12.03 3.19 -1.38
CA MET A 304 -13.21 2.68 -2.10
C MET A 304 -13.10 2.88 -3.62
N TRP A 305 -12.57 4.02 -4.06
CA TRP A 305 -12.28 4.23 -5.47
C TRP A 305 -11.24 3.23 -5.99
N LEU A 306 -10.11 3.06 -5.28
CA LEU A 306 -9.09 2.06 -5.63
C LEU A 306 -9.67 0.65 -5.68
N TYR A 307 -10.52 0.29 -4.73
CA TYR A 307 -11.17 -1.02 -4.69
C TYR A 307 -12.10 -1.23 -5.88
N LYS A 308 -12.95 -0.24 -6.21
CA LYS A 308 -13.83 -0.28 -7.39
C LYS A 308 -13.02 -0.55 -8.66
N GLU A 309 -11.95 0.21 -8.87
CA GLU A 309 -11.12 0.07 -10.06
C GLU A 309 -10.35 -1.27 -10.05
N ALA A 310 -9.82 -1.70 -8.91
CA ALA A 310 -9.15 -2.99 -8.76
C ALA A 310 -10.10 -4.17 -9.08
N MET A 311 -11.35 -4.10 -8.63
CA MET A 311 -12.35 -5.14 -8.85
C MET A 311 -12.78 -5.22 -10.32
N LYS A 312 -12.95 -4.06 -10.95
CA LYS A 312 -13.20 -3.98 -12.40
C LYS A 312 -12.02 -4.52 -13.19
N GLU A 313 -10.81 -4.11 -12.85
CA GLU A 313 -9.62 -4.45 -13.61
C GLU A 313 -9.19 -5.91 -13.42
N PHE A 314 -9.22 -6.42 -12.19
CA PHE A 314 -8.66 -7.74 -11.91
C PHE A 314 -9.67 -8.87 -11.96
N LEU A 315 -10.96 -8.60 -11.71
CA LEU A 315 -12.01 -9.62 -11.64
C LEU A 315 -13.15 -9.37 -12.64
N GLY A 316 -13.13 -8.25 -13.37
CA GLY A 316 -14.21 -7.89 -14.31
C GLY A 316 -15.53 -7.60 -13.60
N GLU A 317 -15.49 -7.22 -12.33
CA GLU A 317 -16.67 -7.00 -11.50
C GLU A 317 -16.99 -5.51 -11.35
N LYS A 318 -18.27 -5.15 -11.47
CA LYS A 318 -18.73 -3.77 -11.35
C LYS A 318 -19.21 -3.48 -9.94
N ILE A 319 -18.48 -2.64 -9.22
CA ILE A 319 -18.90 -2.15 -7.91
C ILE A 319 -19.64 -0.82 -8.05
N THR A 320 -20.85 -0.76 -7.49
CA THR A 320 -21.62 0.46 -7.38
C THR A 320 -21.00 1.35 -6.30
N PHE A 321 -20.23 2.36 -6.73
CA PHE A 321 -19.68 3.39 -5.87
C PHE A 321 -19.78 4.76 -6.53
N VAL A 322 -20.23 5.73 -5.75
CA VAL A 322 -20.37 7.15 -6.10
C VAL A 322 -19.37 7.95 -5.27
N SER A 323 -18.42 8.62 -5.93
CA SER A 323 -17.41 9.45 -5.27
C SER A 323 -17.99 10.80 -4.82
N ASN A 324 -17.30 11.51 -3.93
CA ASN A 324 -17.70 12.88 -3.57
C ASN A 324 -17.67 13.82 -4.77
N GLU A 325 -16.75 13.61 -5.71
CA GLU A 325 -16.66 14.38 -6.95
C GLU A 325 -17.88 14.14 -7.85
N ASP A 326 -18.33 12.89 -7.96
CA ASP A 326 -19.54 12.53 -8.73
C ASP A 326 -20.77 13.24 -8.16
N ILE A 327 -20.92 13.21 -6.83
CA ILE A 327 -21.97 13.94 -6.12
C ILE A 327 -21.84 15.44 -6.41
N GLU A 328 -20.67 16.05 -6.23
CA GLU A 328 -20.51 17.48 -6.47
C GLU A 328 -20.85 17.89 -7.91
N LYS A 329 -20.46 17.07 -8.89
CA LYS A 329 -20.74 17.26 -10.32
C LYS A 329 -22.23 17.23 -10.61
N ASP A 330 -22.95 16.22 -10.13
CA ASP A 330 -24.39 16.09 -10.36
C ASP A 330 -25.16 17.22 -9.67
N PHE A 331 -24.69 17.64 -8.50
CA PHE A 331 -25.29 18.75 -7.76
C PHE A 331 -24.86 20.15 -8.27
N LYS A 332 -23.95 20.29 -9.24
CA LYS A 332 -23.67 21.61 -9.87
C LYS A 332 -24.89 22.14 -10.64
N GLN A 333 -25.85 21.29 -10.98
CA GLN A 333 -27.08 21.67 -11.69
C GLN A 333 -28.23 22.14 -10.76
N LEU A 334 -28.09 21.94 -9.44
CA LEU A 334 -29.10 22.34 -8.45
C LEU A 334 -28.83 23.74 -7.90
N LYS A 335 -29.82 24.65 -8.03
CA LYS A 335 -29.69 26.08 -7.69
C LYS A 335 -29.81 26.39 -6.17
N ILE A 336 -30.19 25.43 -5.33
CA ILE A 336 -30.49 25.67 -3.91
C ILE A 336 -29.37 25.10 -3.03
N LYS A 337 -28.53 25.99 -2.50
CA LYS A 337 -27.32 25.66 -1.72
C LYS A 337 -27.61 24.82 -0.46
N THR A 338 -28.70 25.11 0.26
CA THR A 338 -29.07 24.43 1.51
C THR A 338 -29.60 23.01 1.31
N LEU A 339 -30.44 22.76 0.30
CA LEU A 339 -30.92 21.41 -0.03
C LEU A 339 -29.76 20.52 -0.51
N LYS A 340 -28.83 21.10 -1.28
CA LYS A 340 -27.61 20.44 -1.74
C LYS A 340 -26.77 19.95 -0.56
N GLU A 341 -26.48 20.81 0.42
CA GLU A 341 -25.68 20.44 1.61
C GLU A 341 -26.36 19.33 2.45
N VAL A 342 -27.69 19.40 2.63
CA VAL A 342 -28.45 18.38 3.38
C VAL A 342 -28.48 17.03 2.66
N MET A 343 -28.73 17.02 1.35
CA MET A 343 -28.74 15.78 0.56
C MET A 343 -27.33 15.17 0.45
N GLN A 344 -26.29 15.99 0.29
CA GLN A 344 -24.91 15.52 0.31
C GLN A 344 -24.56 14.85 1.64
N ASN A 345 -25.04 15.38 2.76
CA ASN A 345 -24.86 14.76 4.07
C ASN A 345 -25.58 13.41 4.16
N TYR A 346 -26.86 13.29 3.78
CA TYR A 346 -27.56 11.99 3.80
C TYR A 346 -26.90 10.94 2.89
N ILE A 347 -26.40 11.34 1.72
CA ILE A 347 -25.67 10.43 0.83
C ILE A 347 -24.35 10.00 1.47
N LYS A 348 -23.60 10.91 2.12
CA LYS A 348 -22.40 10.57 2.88
C LYS A 348 -22.70 9.60 4.03
N GLU A 349 -23.79 9.83 4.78
CA GLU A 349 -24.21 8.94 5.87
C GLU A 349 -24.55 7.54 5.35
N LEU A 350 -25.37 7.44 4.31
CA LEU A 350 -25.66 6.15 3.67
C LEU A 350 -24.37 5.48 3.15
N LYS A 351 -23.47 6.23 2.52
CA LYS A 351 -22.22 5.72 1.97
C LYS A 351 -21.27 5.14 3.04
N PHE A 352 -21.04 5.87 4.13
CA PHE A 352 -20.06 5.49 5.15
C PHE A 352 -20.62 4.61 6.26
N TYR A 353 -21.94 4.66 6.51
CA TYR A 353 -22.58 3.89 7.59
C TYR A 353 -23.30 2.63 7.10
N SER A 354 -23.30 2.34 5.79
CA SER A 354 -23.88 1.09 5.24
C SER A 354 -22.89 0.23 4.45
N ASN A 355 -21.69 0.73 4.11
CA ASN A 355 -20.73 -0.02 3.31
C ASN A 355 -19.68 -0.76 4.16
N ASN A 356 -19.54 -2.06 3.89
CA ASN A 356 -18.81 -3.04 4.70
C ASN A 356 -17.40 -3.34 4.15
N ASP A 357 -17.01 -2.86 2.95
CA ASP A 357 -15.76 -3.31 2.30
C ASP A 357 -14.46 -3.02 3.07
N PHE A 358 -14.48 -2.05 3.99
CA PHE A 358 -13.37 -1.71 4.91
C PHE A 358 -13.78 -1.63 6.38
N ALA A 359 -14.89 -2.28 6.73
CA ALA A 359 -15.45 -2.29 8.09
C ALA A 359 -14.89 -3.47 8.90
N PHE A 360 -13.84 -3.22 9.70
CA PHE A 360 -13.32 -4.15 10.70
C PHE A 360 -14.23 -4.27 11.92
N LEU A 361 -14.97 -3.20 12.21
CA LEU A 361 -16.02 -3.12 13.24
C LEU A 361 -17.37 -2.94 12.57
N GLU A 362 -18.45 -3.32 13.25
CA GLU A 362 -19.81 -3.03 12.78
C GLU A 362 -20.09 -1.53 12.87
N VAL A 363 -20.26 -0.87 11.71
CA VAL A 363 -20.48 0.58 11.61
C VAL A 363 -21.95 0.84 11.30
N HIS A 364 -22.63 1.55 12.20
CA HIS A 364 -24.02 2.00 12.00
C HIS A 364 -24.26 3.44 12.48
N ASN A 365 -23.21 4.15 12.91
CA ASN A 365 -23.26 5.54 13.34
C ASN A 365 -21.87 6.22 13.20
N LYS A 366 -21.83 7.54 13.41
CA LYS A 366 -20.59 8.36 13.33
C LYS A 366 -19.50 7.90 14.30
N GLU A 367 -19.86 7.51 15.53
CA GLU A 367 -18.87 7.10 16.54
C GLU A 367 -18.14 5.81 16.12
N LEU A 368 -18.90 4.82 15.66
CA LEU A 368 -18.37 3.54 15.19
C LEU A 368 -17.58 3.70 13.90
N PHE A 369 -18.02 4.61 13.01
CA PHE A 369 -17.25 4.99 11.83
C PHE A 369 -15.86 5.49 12.22
N LEU A 370 -15.77 6.41 13.19
CA LEU A 370 -14.48 6.93 13.67
C LEU A 370 -13.61 5.83 14.29
N LYS A 371 -14.19 4.92 15.09
CA LYS A 371 -13.46 3.77 15.65
C LYS A 371 -12.93 2.85 14.55
N ASN A 372 -13.76 2.54 13.55
CA ASN A 372 -13.36 1.73 12.41
C ASN A 372 -12.28 2.42 11.57
N ALA A 373 -12.41 3.73 11.34
CA ALA A 373 -11.44 4.50 10.57
C ALA A 373 -10.06 4.53 11.22
N LEU A 374 -9.97 4.55 12.55
CA LEU A 374 -8.70 4.43 13.27
C LEU A 374 -8.04 3.07 13.02
N VAL A 375 -8.82 1.98 13.08
CA VAL A 375 -8.34 0.63 12.74
C VAL A 375 -7.85 0.58 11.30
N LEU A 376 -8.67 1.07 10.37
CA LEU A 376 -8.36 1.11 8.94
C LEU A 376 -7.07 1.92 8.67
N LYS A 377 -6.93 3.09 9.29
CA LYS A 377 -5.72 3.92 9.20
C LYS A 377 -4.49 3.14 9.67
N GLU A 378 -4.52 2.53 10.86
CA GLU A 378 -3.37 1.80 11.39
C GLU A 378 -2.95 0.64 10.46
N ILE A 379 -3.91 -0.04 9.85
CA ILE A 379 -3.65 -1.14 8.90
C ILE A 379 -3.15 -0.62 7.55
N VAL A 380 -3.69 0.49 7.05
CA VAL A 380 -3.21 1.12 5.81
C VAL A 380 -1.77 1.62 5.99
N GLU A 381 -1.48 2.31 7.10
CA GLU A 381 -0.13 2.79 7.44
C GLU A 381 0.88 1.65 7.60
N LEU A 382 0.43 0.47 8.06
CA LEU A 382 1.27 -0.74 8.17
C LEU A 382 1.89 -1.13 6.82
N PHE A 383 1.15 -0.96 5.71
CA PHE A 383 1.57 -1.38 4.37
C PHE A 383 1.91 -0.23 3.43
N ALA A 384 1.47 1.01 3.68
CA ALA A 384 1.58 2.13 2.74
C ALA A 384 3.00 2.33 2.19
N ASN A 385 4.02 2.20 3.05
CA ASN A 385 5.42 2.43 2.70
C ASN A 385 6.15 1.24 2.07
N TYR A 386 5.47 0.11 1.85
CA TYR A 386 6.08 -1.12 1.30
C TYR A 386 5.57 -1.42 -0.09
N LYS A 387 6.36 -2.09 -0.93
CA LYS A 387 5.93 -2.62 -2.23
C LYS A 387 5.27 -3.98 -2.07
N LEU A 388 4.14 -4.22 -2.74
CA LEU A 388 3.49 -5.53 -2.81
C LEU A 388 3.63 -6.20 -4.18
N THR A 389 4.13 -5.50 -5.20
CA THR A 389 4.16 -5.98 -6.59
C THR A 389 5.56 -6.10 -7.20
N GLN A 390 6.63 -6.12 -6.41
CA GLN A 390 8.02 -6.12 -6.91
C GLN A 390 8.69 -7.50 -6.96
N ASN A 391 9.27 -7.81 -8.13
CA ASN A 391 9.94 -9.09 -8.46
C ASN A 391 10.99 -9.60 -7.45
N SER A 392 11.77 -8.72 -6.81
CA SER A 392 12.88 -9.11 -5.93
C SER A 392 12.44 -9.76 -4.61
N THR A 393 11.21 -9.53 -4.16
CA THR A 393 10.70 -10.03 -2.86
C THR A 393 9.43 -10.87 -2.97
N ASN A 394 9.03 -11.29 -4.17
CA ASN A 394 7.78 -12.02 -4.39
C ASN A 394 7.63 -13.30 -3.56
N GLN A 395 8.71 -14.08 -3.40
CA GLN A 395 8.65 -15.29 -2.58
C GLN A 395 8.35 -14.95 -1.11
N PHE A 396 8.93 -13.86 -0.62
CA PHE A 396 8.71 -13.38 0.74
C PHE A 396 7.27 -12.89 0.92
N LEU A 397 6.77 -12.10 -0.02
CA LEU A 397 5.39 -11.58 -0.03
C LEU A 397 4.37 -12.72 -0.12
N GLY A 398 4.59 -13.69 -1.01
CA GLY A 398 3.77 -14.89 -1.12
C GLY A 398 3.73 -15.68 0.19
N ASN A 399 4.87 -15.97 0.81
CA ASN A 399 4.93 -16.67 2.11
C ASN A 399 4.21 -15.89 3.22
N LEU A 400 4.36 -14.56 3.25
CA LEU A 400 3.66 -13.70 4.21
C LEU A 400 2.14 -13.78 3.99
N PHE A 401 1.68 -13.78 2.74
CA PHE A 401 0.27 -13.93 2.41
C PHE A 401 -0.28 -15.29 2.83
N GLU A 402 0.47 -16.37 2.61
CA GLU A 402 0.11 -17.71 3.09
C GLU A 402 -0.07 -17.74 4.62
N LEU A 403 0.80 -17.03 5.36
CA LEU A 403 0.64 -16.90 6.81
C LEU A 403 -0.67 -16.17 7.19
N PHE A 404 -1.03 -15.10 6.47
CA PHE A 404 -2.31 -14.43 6.66
C PHE A 404 -3.49 -15.34 6.33
N LEU A 405 -3.42 -16.08 5.22
CA LEU A 405 -4.45 -17.01 4.77
C LEU A 405 -4.71 -18.11 5.80
N GLN A 406 -3.66 -18.81 6.23
CA GLN A 406 -3.75 -19.91 7.20
C GLN A 406 -4.29 -19.48 8.56
N LYS A 407 -4.03 -18.24 8.98
CA LYS A 407 -4.48 -17.70 10.27
C LYS A 407 -5.83 -16.99 10.18
N GLY A 408 -6.19 -16.53 8.98
CA GLY A 408 -7.35 -15.71 8.69
C GLY A 408 -8.56 -16.48 8.19
N MET A 409 -8.37 -17.63 7.53
CA MET A 409 -9.48 -18.45 7.03
C MET A 409 -9.61 -19.77 7.81
N LYS A 410 -10.85 -20.12 8.16
CA LYS A 410 -11.19 -21.50 8.57
C LYS A 410 -11.53 -22.32 7.34
N GLN A 411 -11.16 -23.59 7.37
CA GLN A 411 -11.56 -24.57 6.38
C GLN A 411 -12.85 -25.24 6.88
N ASP A 412 -13.95 -25.03 6.16
CA ASP A 412 -15.21 -25.75 6.39
C ASP A 412 -15.19 -27.12 5.67
N GLU A 413 -16.15 -27.99 6.01
CA GLU A 413 -16.22 -29.36 5.48
C GLU A 413 -16.22 -29.40 3.95
N GLY A 414 -15.18 -30.03 3.36
CA GLY A 414 -15.04 -30.23 1.92
C GLY A 414 -14.20 -29.17 1.18
N GLN A 415 -13.76 -28.11 1.87
CA GLN A 415 -12.86 -27.09 1.32
C GLN A 415 -11.48 -27.17 2.00
N PHE A 416 -10.60 -27.98 1.41
CA PHE A 416 -9.22 -28.10 1.88
C PHE A 416 -8.29 -27.41 0.91
N PHE A 417 -7.49 -26.46 1.41
CA PHE A 417 -6.38 -25.94 0.62
C PHE A 417 -5.41 -27.08 0.35
N THR A 418 -5.07 -27.27 -0.92
CA THR A 418 -4.07 -28.24 -1.33
C THR A 418 -2.72 -27.84 -0.73
N PRO A 419 -2.08 -28.69 0.10
CA PRO A 419 -0.77 -28.36 0.65
C PRO A 419 0.24 -28.10 -0.47
N ILE A 420 1.09 -27.08 -0.31
CA ILE A 420 2.06 -26.66 -1.34
C ILE A 420 2.93 -27.85 -1.79
N GLN A 421 3.27 -28.76 -0.88
CA GLN A 421 4.08 -29.95 -1.17
C GLN A 421 3.39 -30.89 -2.17
N ILE A 422 2.06 -30.99 -2.12
CA ILE A 422 1.26 -31.77 -3.07
C ILE A 422 1.22 -31.05 -4.42
N CYS A 423 1.06 -29.72 -4.41
CA CYS A 423 1.13 -28.91 -5.63
C CYS A 423 2.48 -29.09 -6.35
N GLU A 424 3.59 -29.00 -5.61
CA GLU A 424 4.94 -29.20 -6.14
C GLU A 424 5.15 -30.62 -6.66
N PHE A 425 4.73 -31.64 -5.90
CA PHE A 425 4.85 -33.03 -6.32
C PHE A 425 4.15 -33.29 -7.66
N ILE A 426 2.91 -32.82 -7.81
CA ILE A 426 2.15 -32.93 -9.05
C ILE A 426 2.85 -32.15 -10.16
N MET A 427 3.30 -30.93 -9.89
CA MET A 427 3.98 -30.08 -10.87
C MET A 427 5.24 -30.72 -11.42
N TYR A 428 6.09 -31.26 -10.54
CA TYR A 428 7.34 -31.91 -10.93
C TYR A 428 7.14 -33.25 -11.66
N SER A 429 5.95 -33.84 -11.55
CA SER A 429 5.60 -35.06 -12.27
C SER A 429 5.12 -34.81 -13.70
N LEU A 430 4.81 -33.56 -14.05
CA LEU A 430 4.37 -33.18 -15.39
C LEU A 430 5.56 -33.04 -16.35
N PRO A 431 5.42 -33.44 -17.62
CA PRO A 431 6.48 -33.32 -18.63
C PRO A 431 6.58 -31.89 -19.18
N LEU A 432 6.72 -30.89 -18.30
CA LEU A 432 6.65 -29.46 -18.66
C LEU A 432 7.70 -29.07 -19.70
N GLN A 433 8.92 -29.58 -19.59
CA GLN A 433 9.99 -29.31 -20.57
C GLN A 433 9.59 -29.77 -21.97
N GLU A 434 8.95 -30.94 -22.10
CA GLU A 434 8.48 -31.46 -23.37
C GLU A 434 7.29 -30.63 -23.90
N MET A 435 6.33 -30.30 -23.03
CA MET A 435 5.17 -29.49 -23.40
C MET A 435 5.58 -28.09 -23.89
N LEU A 436 6.50 -27.44 -23.19
CA LEU A 436 7.01 -26.10 -23.54
C LEU A 436 7.84 -26.13 -24.82
N SER A 437 8.66 -27.15 -25.04
CA SER A 437 9.52 -27.23 -26.24
C SER A 437 8.78 -27.61 -27.52
N LYS A 438 7.67 -28.36 -27.43
CA LYS A 438 6.84 -28.74 -28.58
C LYS A 438 5.88 -27.64 -29.01
N SER A 439 5.52 -26.73 -28.11
CA SER A 439 4.61 -25.64 -28.41
C SER A 439 5.37 -24.43 -28.96
N SER A 440 4.89 -23.88 -30.08
CA SER A 440 5.35 -22.58 -30.59
C SER A 440 4.66 -21.38 -29.93
N LYS A 441 3.68 -21.66 -29.05
CA LYS A 441 2.86 -20.67 -28.34
C LYS A 441 2.91 -20.91 -26.84
N ALA A 442 2.58 -19.88 -26.06
CA ALA A 442 2.38 -20.04 -24.63
C ALA A 442 1.30 -21.12 -24.35
N LEU A 443 1.59 -22.01 -23.41
CA LEU A 443 0.65 -23.05 -22.99
C LEU A 443 -0.56 -22.42 -22.31
N ARG A 444 -1.77 -22.83 -22.72
CA ARG A 444 -3.01 -22.46 -22.02
C ARG A 444 -3.24 -23.42 -20.87
N VAL A 445 -3.19 -22.92 -19.65
CA VAL A 445 -3.28 -23.71 -18.42
C VAL A 445 -4.49 -23.27 -17.60
N ILE A 446 -5.24 -24.23 -17.08
CA ILE A 446 -6.42 -23.95 -16.26
C ILE A 446 -6.43 -24.74 -14.95
N ASP A 447 -6.88 -24.08 -13.89
CA ASP A 447 -7.41 -24.69 -12.68
C ASP A 447 -8.87 -24.26 -12.53
N TYR A 448 -9.80 -25.19 -12.77
CA TYR A 448 -11.24 -24.91 -12.74
C TYR A 448 -11.85 -24.89 -11.32
N ALA A 449 -11.02 -24.99 -10.27
CA ALA A 449 -11.42 -24.98 -8.87
C ALA A 449 -10.26 -24.45 -8.02
N CYS A 450 -9.81 -23.23 -8.33
CA CYS A 450 -8.47 -22.79 -7.96
C CYS A 450 -8.29 -22.40 -6.49
N GLY A 451 -9.37 -22.17 -5.74
CA GLY A 451 -9.31 -21.82 -4.33
C GLY A 451 -8.45 -20.57 -4.09
N ALA A 452 -7.40 -20.70 -3.27
CA ALA A 452 -6.43 -19.64 -3.02
C ALA A 452 -5.34 -19.49 -4.10
N GLY A 453 -5.40 -20.27 -5.18
CA GLY A 453 -4.48 -20.20 -6.32
C GLY A 453 -3.19 -21.00 -6.18
N HIS A 454 -3.09 -21.96 -5.26
CA HIS A 454 -1.85 -22.70 -4.99
C HIS A 454 -1.26 -23.40 -6.22
N PHE A 455 -2.08 -24.10 -7.02
CA PHE A 455 -1.60 -24.74 -8.25
C PHE A 455 -1.14 -23.73 -9.29
N LEU A 456 -1.91 -22.66 -9.50
CA LEU A 456 -1.58 -21.61 -10.45
C LEU A 456 -0.25 -20.94 -10.10
N ASN A 457 -0.06 -20.61 -8.83
CA ASN A 457 1.17 -19.98 -8.34
C ASN A 457 2.37 -20.92 -8.44
N THR A 458 2.17 -22.21 -8.13
CA THR A 458 3.20 -23.24 -8.23
C THR A 458 3.63 -23.44 -9.68
N TYR A 459 2.66 -23.53 -10.61
CA TYR A 459 2.93 -23.64 -12.05
C TYR A 459 3.73 -22.43 -12.54
N ALA A 460 3.23 -21.23 -12.27
CA ALA A 460 3.87 -19.99 -12.69
C ALA A 460 5.27 -19.79 -12.10
N ASN A 461 5.51 -20.28 -10.87
CA ASN A 461 6.85 -20.26 -10.28
C ASN A 461 7.79 -21.29 -10.93
N GLU A 462 7.28 -22.47 -11.26
CA GLU A 462 8.05 -23.53 -11.93
C GLU A 462 8.47 -23.13 -13.35
N LEU A 463 7.65 -22.36 -14.06
CA LEU A 463 7.99 -21.79 -15.38
C LEU A 463 9.30 -20.99 -15.38
N LYS A 464 9.69 -20.37 -14.26
CA LYS A 464 10.93 -19.59 -14.13
C LYS A 464 12.20 -20.42 -14.36
N ARG A 465 12.10 -21.76 -14.24
CA ARG A 465 13.22 -22.66 -14.53
C ARG A 465 13.44 -22.91 -16.03
N TYR A 466 12.42 -22.63 -16.85
CA TYR A 466 12.41 -22.96 -18.28
C TYR A 466 12.42 -21.73 -19.18
N LEU A 467 11.96 -20.57 -18.68
CA LEU A 467 11.68 -19.38 -19.48
C LEU A 467 12.41 -18.13 -18.96
N THR A 468 12.66 -17.18 -19.86
CA THR A 468 13.18 -15.84 -19.52
C THR A 468 12.10 -14.92 -18.95
N GLU A 469 12.48 -13.82 -18.29
CA GLU A 469 11.51 -12.88 -17.69
C GLU A 469 10.49 -12.31 -18.70
N ASP A 470 10.91 -12.06 -19.94
CA ASP A 470 10.03 -11.52 -20.98
C ASP A 470 9.00 -12.56 -21.46
N GLU A 471 9.41 -13.84 -21.56
CA GLU A 471 8.53 -14.95 -21.93
C GLU A 471 7.51 -15.26 -20.82
N LEU A 472 7.92 -15.17 -19.55
CA LEU A 472 7.06 -15.47 -18.40
C LEU A 472 5.77 -14.67 -18.41
N LYS A 473 5.82 -13.37 -18.71
CA LYS A 473 4.62 -12.52 -18.74
C LYS A 473 3.60 -13.00 -19.76
N GLU A 474 4.05 -13.47 -20.92
CA GLU A 474 3.15 -13.99 -21.95
C GLU A 474 2.55 -15.33 -21.53
N HIS A 475 3.32 -16.19 -20.89
CA HIS A 475 2.79 -17.43 -20.32
C HIS A 475 1.80 -17.16 -19.18
N TYR A 476 2.06 -16.19 -18.30
CA TYR A 476 1.17 -15.86 -17.18
C TYR A 476 -0.21 -15.38 -17.64
N LYS A 477 -0.30 -14.63 -18.74
CA LYS A 477 -1.58 -14.25 -19.36
C LYS A 477 -2.40 -15.45 -19.86
N ASN A 478 -1.77 -16.60 -20.06
CA ASN A 478 -2.41 -17.83 -20.53
C ASN A 478 -2.69 -18.83 -19.39
N ILE A 479 -2.58 -18.38 -18.13
CA ILE A 479 -2.99 -19.13 -16.94
C ILE A 479 -4.37 -18.64 -16.49
N TYR A 480 -5.27 -19.59 -16.22
CA TYR A 480 -6.67 -19.34 -15.88
C TYR A 480 -7.06 -20.08 -14.61
N GLY A 481 -7.71 -19.38 -13.68
CA GLY A 481 -8.31 -19.95 -12.48
C GLY A 481 -9.81 -19.67 -12.45
N ILE A 482 -10.62 -20.65 -12.09
CA ILE A 482 -12.05 -20.45 -11.82
C ILE A 482 -12.32 -20.76 -10.35
N GLU A 483 -13.03 -19.86 -9.67
CA GLU A 483 -13.43 -20.03 -8.27
C GLU A 483 -14.88 -19.59 -8.07
N LYS A 484 -15.69 -20.47 -7.45
CA LYS A 484 -17.12 -20.27 -7.22
C LYS A 484 -17.40 -19.42 -5.98
N GLU A 485 -16.48 -19.35 -5.02
CA GLU A 485 -16.60 -18.46 -3.87
C GLU A 485 -15.95 -17.10 -4.13
N TYR A 486 -16.75 -16.03 -4.01
CA TYR A 486 -16.29 -14.67 -4.30
C TYR A 486 -15.07 -14.26 -3.46
N ARG A 487 -15.04 -14.63 -2.18
CA ARG A 487 -13.92 -14.35 -1.27
C ARG A 487 -12.63 -14.99 -1.75
N LEU A 488 -12.64 -16.29 -2.07
CA LEU A 488 -11.46 -17.02 -2.53
C LEU A 488 -10.95 -16.52 -3.88
N SER A 489 -11.84 -16.09 -4.78
CA SER A 489 -11.42 -15.47 -6.04
C SER A 489 -10.54 -14.23 -5.82
N LYS A 490 -10.89 -13.38 -4.84
CA LYS A 490 -10.07 -12.23 -4.43
C LYS A 490 -8.74 -12.66 -3.80
N VAL A 491 -8.78 -13.67 -2.93
CA VAL A 491 -7.58 -14.24 -2.29
C VAL A 491 -6.60 -14.75 -3.34
N SER A 492 -7.07 -15.54 -4.31
CA SER A 492 -6.27 -16.06 -5.42
C SER A 492 -5.62 -14.95 -6.25
N LYS A 493 -6.39 -13.88 -6.52
CA LYS A 493 -5.86 -12.74 -7.27
C LYS A 493 -4.79 -11.95 -6.49
N VAL A 494 -5.00 -11.70 -5.20
CA VAL A 494 -3.98 -11.07 -4.34
C VAL A 494 -2.74 -11.96 -4.24
N SER A 495 -2.93 -13.26 -4.05
CA SER A 495 -1.86 -14.25 -3.96
C SER A 495 -0.97 -14.21 -5.20
N SER A 496 -1.55 -14.39 -6.39
CA SER A 496 -0.81 -14.33 -7.66
C SER A 496 -0.04 -13.01 -7.84
N ALA A 497 -0.65 -11.87 -7.52
CA ALA A 497 0.04 -10.58 -7.58
C ALA A 497 1.23 -10.49 -6.60
N MET A 498 1.11 -11.03 -5.38
CA MET A 498 2.21 -11.06 -4.40
C MET A 498 3.35 -12.01 -4.81
N TYR A 499 3.06 -13.06 -5.58
CA TYR A 499 4.08 -13.88 -6.24
C TYR A 499 4.66 -13.22 -7.51
N GLY A 500 4.17 -12.03 -7.88
CA GLY A 500 4.51 -11.24 -9.09
C GLY A 500 4.04 -11.88 -10.38
N GLN A 501 2.88 -12.52 -10.33
CA GLN A 501 2.22 -13.20 -11.43
C GLN A 501 0.88 -12.51 -11.70
N ASN A 502 0.92 -11.17 -11.79
CA ASN A 502 -0.29 -10.33 -11.85
C ASN A 502 -1.11 -10.55 -13.13
N GLU A 503 -0.54 -11.17 -14.15
CA GLU A 503 -1.20 -11.47 -15.42
C GLU A 503 -2.12 -12.69 -15.36
N ILE A 504 -2.04 -13.52 -14.31
CA ILE A 504 -2.93 -14.69 -14.14
C ILE A 504 -4.40 -14.24 -14.13
N ASN A 505 -5.23 -14.91 -14.92
CA ASN A 505 -6.66 -14.63 -15.02
C ASN A 505 -7.41 -15.42 -13.95
N ILE A 506 -8.08 -14.73 -13.02
CA ILE A 506 -8.95 -15.36 -12.03
C ILE A 506 -10.40 -14.96 -12.33
N LEU A 507 -11.26 -15.96 -12.52
CA LEU A 507 -12.67 -15.79 -12.82
C LEU A 507 -13.51 -16.21 -11.61
N TYR A 508 -14.31 -15.28 -11.12
CA TYR A 508 -15.39 -15.60 -10.19
C TYR A 508 -16.57 -16.18 -10.97
N ALA A 509 -16.71 -17.51 -10.95
CA ALA A 509 -17.74 -18.23 -11.69
C ALA A 509 -17.90 -19.67 -11.18
N ASP A 510 -19.03 -20.31 -11.52
CA ASP A 510 -19.16 -21.75 -11.38
C ASP A 510 -18.52 -22.44 -12.59
N ALA A 511 -17.46 -23.22 -12.36
CA ALA A 511 -16.76 -23.96 -13.41
C ALA A 511 -17.62 -24.98 -14.16
N LEU A 512 -18.71 -25.45 -13.54
CA LEU A 512 -19.68 -26.34 -14.17
C LEU A 512 -20.74 -25.60 -14.99
N ALA A 513 -20.82 -24.27 -14.92
CA ALA A 513 -21.66 -23.44 -15.80
C ALA A 513 -21.03 -23.30 -17.19
N SER A 514 -20.84 -24.45 -17.84
CA SER A 514 -20.13 -24.64 -19.10
C SER A 514 -20.70 -23.78 -20.24
N PHE A 515 -22.02 -23.65 -20.35
CA PHE A 515 -22.66 -22.84 -21.39
C PHE A 515 -22.35 -21.35 -21.18
N GLU A 516 -22.52 -20.83 -19.97
CA GLU A 516 -22.27 -19.42 -19.64
C GLU A 516 -20.79 -19.05 -19.81
N LEU A 517 -19.89 -19.92 -19.35
CA LEU A 517 -18.44 -19.74 -19.51
C LEU A 517 -17.99 -19.80 -20.97
N ALA A 518 -18.67 -20.60 -21.81
CA ALA A 518 -18.41 -20.65 -23.24
C ALA A 518 -19.15 -19.56 -24.04
N ASN A 519 -20.08 -18.80 -23.45
CA ASN A 519 -20.88 -17.77 -24.11
C ASN A 519 -20.88 -16.48 -23.27
N THR A 520 -19.70 -15.99 -22.95
CA THR A 520 -19.53 -14.84 -22.08
C THR A 520 -20.05 -13.56 -22.73
N ASN A 521 -21.07 -12.95 -22.13
CA ASN A 521 -21.60 -11.67 -22.58
C ASN A 521 -20.73 -10.53 -22.04
N ASN A 522 -19.99 -9.86 -22.93
CA ASN A 522 -19.25 -8.65 -22.60
C ASN A 522 -20.12 -7.43 -22.89
N LEU A 523 -20.50 -6.68 -21.85
CA LEU A 523 -21.26 -5.43 -22.00
C LEU A 523 -20.33 -4.29 -22.47
N GLU A 524 -20.85 -3.37 -23.29
CA GLU A 524 -20.09 -2.21 -23.75
C GLU A 524 -19.62 -1.35 -22.56
N GLY A 525 -18.30 -1.12 -22.47
CA GLY A 525 -17.67 -0.35 -21.40
C GLY A 525 -17.16 -1.17 -20.20
N GLU A 526 -17.34 -2.49 -20.21
CA GLU A 526 -16.81 -3.41 -19.21
C GLU A 526 -15.54 -4.11 -19.70
N LYS A 527 -14.67 -4.50 -18.75
CA LYS A 527 -13.50 -5.31 -19.09
C LYS A 527 -14.00 -6.68 -19.54
N ALA A 528 -13.59 -7.11 -20.73
CA ALA A 528 -14.02 -8.39 -21.26
C ALA A 528 -13.58 -9.52 -20.33
N LYS A 529 -14.55 -10.35 -19.88
CA LYS A 529 -14.25 -11.55 -19.11
C LYS A 529 -13.72 -12.62 -20.07
N PRO A 530 -12.67 -13.37 -19.70
CA PRO A 530 -12.16 -14.44 -20.56
C PRO A 530 -13.21 -15.51 -20.80
N GLN A 531 -13.39 -15.89 -22.06
CA GLN A 531 -14.26 -17.00 -22.45
C GLN A 531 -13.51 -18.32 -22.26
N ILE A 532 -14.17 -19.30 -21.64
CA ILE A 532 -13.62 -20.65 -21.47
C ILE A 532 -14.16 -21.52 -22.59
N GLU A 533 -13.41 -21.54 -23.68
CA GLU A 533 -13.74 -22.28 -24.89
C GLU A 533 -13.53 -23.79 -24.69
N SER A 534 -14.39 -24.59 -25.30
CA SER A 534 -14.19 -26.05 -25.38
C SER A 534 -12.94 -26.37 -26.16
N ASN A 535 -12.24 -27.44 -25.77
CA ASN A 535 -11.02 -27.92 -26.40
C ASN A 535 -10.06 -26.76 -26.70
N SER A 536 -9.58 -26.11 -25.65
CA SER A 536 -8.71 -24.94 -25.79
C SER A 536 -7.53 -24.89 -24.81
N PHE A 537 -7.48 -25.80 -23.84
CA PHE A 537 -6.43 -25.85 -22.82
C PHE A 537 -5.46 -27.01 -23.03
N ASP A 538 -4.18 -26.74 -22.84
CA ASP A 538 -3.09 -27.72 -23.00
C ASP A 538 -2.78 -28.46 -21.68
N LEU A 539 -3.18 -27.86 -20.56
CA LEU A 539 -2.93 -28.39 -19.22
C LEU A 539 -4.08 -28.03 -18.27
N LEU A 540 -4.62 -29.03 -17.59
CA LEU A 540 -5.54 -28.87 -16.46
C LEU A 540 -4.86 -29.38 -15.19
N ILE A 541 -4.79 -28.54 -14.16
CA ILE A 541 -4.32 -28.94 -12.83
C ILE A 541 -5.33 -28.45 -11.81
N ALA A 542 -5.92 -29.34 -11.03
CA ALA A 542 -6.99 -28.95 -10.11
C ALA A 542 -7.17 -29.90 -8.92
N ASN A 543 -7.76 -29.36 -7.85
CA ASN A 543 -8.33 -30.11 -6.73
C ASN A 543 -9.81 -29.73 -6.57
N PRO A 544 -10.71 -30.26 -7.43
CA PRO A 544 -12.12 -29.93 -7.38
C PRO A 544 -12.80 -30.40 -6.07
N PRO A 545 -13.89 -29.75 -5.64
CA PRO A 545 -14.67 -30.21 -4.50
C PRO A 545 -15.29 -31.59 -4.76
N TYR A 546 -15.61 -32.30 -3.69
CA TYR A 546 -16.22 -33.63 -3.74
C TYR A 546 -17.47 -33.70 -2.84
N SER A 547 -18.43 -34.56 -3.19
CA SER A 547 -19.61 -34.85 -2.35
C SER A 547 -20.51 -33.64 -2.03
N VAL A 548 -20.57 -32.62 -2.89
CA VAL A 548 -21.43 -31.43 -2.73
C VAL A 548 -22.86 -31.74 -3.17
N LYS A 549 -23.80 -31.78 -2.22
CA LYS A 549 -25.23 -32.01 -2.51
C LYS A 549 -25.86 -30.82 -3.25
N GLY A 550 -26.78 -31.12 -4.17
CA GLY A 550 -27.63 -30.09 -4.80
C GLY A 550 -26.88 -29.17 -5.77
N PHE A 551 -25.63 -29.46 -6.13
CA PHE A 551 -24.82 -28.56 -6.97
C PHE A 551 -25.46 -28.27 -8.34
N LEU A 552 -26.25 -29.21 -8.87
CA LEU A 552 -26.98 -29.06 -10.13
C LEU A 552 -28.07 -27.99 -10.06
N GLU A 553 -28.64 -27.69 -8.89
CA GLU A 553 -29.64 -26.62 -8.72
C GLU A 553 -29.09 -25.24 -9.10
N THR A 554 -27.78 -25.06 -8.92
CA THR A 554 -27.10 -23.79 -9.19
C THR A 554 -26.77 -23.59 -10.68
N LEU A 555 -26.96 -24.61 -11.52
CA LEU A 555 -26.67 -24.57 -12.94
C LEU A 555 -27.92 -24.27 -13.77
N SER A 556 -27.76 -23.54 -14.87
CA SER A 556 -28.82 -23.36 -15.86
C SER A 556 -29.10 -24.67 -16.60
N ASP A 557 -30.29 -24.81 -17.16
CA ASP A 557 -30.64 -26.00 -17.96
C ASP A 557 -29.76 -26.13 -19.21
N LYS A 558 -29.31 -25.00 -19.77
CA LYS A 558 -28.35 -25.00 -20.88
C LYS A 558 -27.04 -25.66 -20.47
N SER A 559 -26.50 -25.31 -19.30
CA SER A 559 -25.27 -25.90 -18.76
C SER A 559 -25.44 -27.36 -18.38
N LYS A 560 -26.52 -27.73 -17.69
CA LYS A 560 -26.82 -29.13 -17.35
C LYS A 560 -26.83 -30.02 -18.60
N ASN A 561 -27.48 -29.57 -19.66
CA ASN A 561 -27.61 -30.30 -20.92
C ASN A 561 -26.30 -30.43 -21.72
N THR A 562 -25.21 -29.78 -21.30
CA THR A 562 -23.88 -30.03 -21.89
C THR A 562 -23.21 -31.29 -21.36
N TYR A 563 -23.65 -31.83 -20.23
CA TYR A 563 -23.06 -33.00 -19.58
C TYR A 563 -23.80 -34.28 -19.98
N LYS A 564 -23.08 -35.24 -20.54
CA LYS A 564 -23.56 -36.61 -20.81
C LYS A 564 -23.93 -37.34 -19.52
N LEU A 565 -23.26 -37.00 -18.41
CA LEU A 565 -23.61 -37.55 -17.10
C LEU A 565 -24.99 -37.08 -16.62
N PHE A 566 -25.50 -35.94 -17.09
CA PHE A 566 -26.83 -35.46 -16.74
C PHE A 566 -27.91 -36.21 -17.52
N ASN A 567 -28.84 -36.87 -16.81
CA ASN A 567 -29.97 -37.60 -17.39
C ASN A 567 -31.20 -37.55 -16.47
N ASP A 568 -32.34 -38.04 -16.97
CA ASP A 568 -33.64 -37.97 -16.28
C ASP A 568 -33.68 -38.75 -14.96
N ASP A 569 -32.77 -39.71 -14.73
CA ASP A 569 -32.70 -40.50 -13.50
C ASP A 569 -31.97 -39.77 -12.36
N ILE A 570 -31.34 -38.63 -12.64
CA ILE A 570 -30.61 -37.84 -11.64
C ILE A 570 -31.55 -36.92 -10.87
N ASN A 571 -31.63 -37.14 -9.56
CA ASN A 571 -32.29 -36.22 -8.65
C ASN A 571 -31.40 -34.97 -8.40
N ILE A 572 -31.83 -33.82 -8.90
CA ILE A 572 -31.09 -32.55 -8.86
C ILE A 572 -30.80 -32.10 -7.43
N GLU A 573 -31.74 -32.27 -6.50
CA GLU A 573 -31.65 -31.77 -5.11
C GLU A 573 -30.70 -32.59 -4.24
N THR A 574 -30.64 -33.90 -4.49
CA THR A 574 -29.92 -34.85 -3.61
C THR A 574 -28.61 -35.38 -4.20
N ASN A 575 -28.39 -35.21 -5.51
CA ASN A 575 -27.14 -35.65 -6.14
C ASN A 575 -25.94 -34.93 -5.52
N ASN A 576 -24.95 -35.71 -5.12
CA ASN A 576 -23.72 -35.24 -4.49
C ASN A 576 -22.46 -35.59 -5.29
N SER A 577 -22.58 -36.19 -6.48
CA SER A 577 -21.44 -36.69 -7.27
C SER A 577 -20.78 -35.59 -8.11
N ILE A 578 -20.55 -34.41 -7.54
CA ILE A 578 -19.99 -33.25 -8.23
C ILE A 578 -18.62 -33.55 -8.87
N GLU A 579 -17.80 -34.39 -8.22
CA GLU A 579 -16.49 -34.80 -8.72
C GLU A 579 -16.56 -35.52 -10.09
N CYS A 580 -17.68 -36.21 -10.38
CA CYS A 580 -17.90 -36.87 -11.66
C CYS A 580 -18.12 -35.85 -12.78
N PHE A 581 -18.86 -34.78 -12.49
CA PHE A 581 -19.11 -33.70 -13.45
C PHE A 581 -17.85 -32.89 -13.73
N PHE A 582 -16.95 -32.71 -12.74
CA PHE A 582 -15.63 -32.13 -12.98
C PHE A 582 -14.75 -33.01 -13.87
N CYS A 583 -14.79 -34.34 -13.71
CA CYS A 583 -14.09 -35.25 -14.62
C CYS A 583 -14.60 -35.14 -16.06
N GLU A 584 -15.92 -35.06 -16.26
CA GLU A 584 -16.47 -34.80 -17.59
C GLU A 584 -16.11 -33.40 -18.09
N ARG A 585 -16.11 -32.39 -17.22
CA ARG A 585 -15.73 -31.02 -17.58
C ARG A 585 -14.29 -30.94 -18.08
N ALA A 586 -13.37 -31.71 -17.48
CA ALA A 586 -12.00 -31.83 -17.97
C ALA A 586 -11.95 -32.27 -19.44
N ASN A 587 -12.77 -33.27 -19.82
CA ASN A 587 -12.89 -33.72 -21.20
C ASN A 587 -13.43 -32.64 -22.16
N GLN A 588 -14.30 -31.76 -21.68
CA GLN A 588 -14.91 -30.72 -22.53
C GLN A 588 -13.96 -29.55 -22.86
N ILE A 589 -12.95 -29.30 -22.03
CA ILE A 589 -12.11 -28.08 -22.12
C ILE A 589 -10.69 -28.35 -22.61
N LEU A 590 -10.22 -29.59 -22.49
CA LEU A 590 -8.85 -29.96 -22.86
C LEU A 590 -8.70 -30.19 -24.37
N ASN A 591 -7.59 -29.72 -24.92
CA ASN A 591 -7.17 -30.00 -26.29
C ASN A 591 -6.75 -31.47 -26.48
N ASP A 592 -6.69 -31.90 -27.74
CA ASP A 592 -6.01 -33.14 -28.09
C ASP A 592 -4.55 -33.12 -27.61
N ASN A 593 -4.08 -34.23 -27.03
CA ASN A 593 -2.76 -34.38 -26.42
C ASN A 593 -2.48 -33.53 -25.18
N ALA A 594 -3.48 -32.82 -24.66
CA ALA A 594 -3.35 -32.09 -23.40
C ALA A 594 -3.07 -33.04 -22.22
N LYS A 595 -2.58 -32.46 -21.13
CA LYS A 595 -2.33 -33.19 -19.87
C LYS A 595 -3.31 -32.76 -18.80
N ALA A 596 -3.72 -33.70 -17.96
CA ALA A 596 -4.59 -33.45 -16.82
C ALA A 596 -3.97 -34.04 -15.55
N ALA A 597 -3.95 -33.24 -14.48
CA ALA A 597 -3.55 -33.66 -13.14
C ALA A 597 -4.65 -33.21 -12.16
N ILE A 598 -5.50 -34.16 -11.74
CA ILE A 598 -6.68 -33.85 -10.94
C ILE A 598 -6.65 -34.68 -9.66
N ILE A 599 -6.78 -34.03 -8.50
CA ILE A 599 -6.96 -34.71 -7.22
C ILE A 599 -8.42 -35.14 -7.10
N LEU A 600 -8.66 -36.44 -6.91
CA LEU A 600 -10.00 -37.02 -6.86
C LEU A 600 -10.13 -38.02 -5.71
N PRO A 601 -11.34 -38.19 -5.14
CA PRO A 601 -11.59 -39.22 -4.14
C PRO A 601 -11.48 -40.62 -4.76
N SER A 602 -11.06 -41.61 -3.96
CA SER A 602 -10.92 -43.01 -4.39
C SER A 602 -12.22 -43.65 -4.88
N SER A 603 -13.38 -43.04 -4.57
CA SER A 603 -14.69 -43.43 -5.10
C SER A 603 -14.75 -43.47 -6.62
N ILE A 604 -13.99 -42.62 -7.32
CA ILE A 604 -13.90 -42.62 -8.79
C ILE A 604 -13.41 -43.98 -9.32
N LEU A 605 -12.56 -44.68 -8.56
CA LEU A 605 -11.96 -45.94 -8.99
C LEU A 605 -12.86 -47.15 -8.75
N ASN A 606 -13.76 -47.10 -7.75
CA ASN A 606 -14.42 -48.31 -7.25
C ASN A 606 -15.95 -48.25 -7.14
N LYS A 607 -16.59 -47.07 -7.09
CA LYS A 607 -18.05 -46.97 -6.99
C LYS A 607 -18.74 -47.24 -8.33
N ASP A 608 -19.96 -47.75 -8.28
CA ASP A 608 -20.83 -47.99 -9.44
C ASP A 608 -21.74 -46.79 -9.76
N SER A 609 -22.75 -46.99 -10.62
CA SER A 609 -23.69 -45.97 -11.08
C SER A 609 -22.98 -44.85 -11.85
N ILE A 610 -23.23 -43.58 -11.51
CA ILE A 610 -22.64 -42.42 -12.19
C ILE A 610 -21.11 -42.49 -12.28
N TYR A 611 -20.43 -43.04 -11.26
CA TYR A 611 -18.99 -43.23 -11.24
C TYR A 611 -18.50 -44.22 -12.32
N LYS A 612 -19.32 -45.21 -12.68
CA LYS A 612 -19.02 -46.11 -13.81
C LYS A 612 -19.05 -45.34 -15.13
N ASN A 613 -20.09 -44.53 -15.35
CA ASN A 613 -20.22 -43.71 -16.55
C ASN A 613 -19.07 -42.69 -16.64
N THR A 614 -18.64 -42.13 -15.51
CA THR A 614 -17.45 -41.27 -15.45
C THR A 614 -16.19 -42.01 -15.91
N ARG A 615 -15.96 -43.25 -15.45
CA ARG A 615 -14.83 -44.06 -15.92
C ARG A 615 -14.92 -44.38 -17.41
N GLU A 616 -16.13 -44.63 -17.93
CA GLU A 616 -16.32 -44.84 -19.37
C GLU A 616 -15.93 -43.60 -20.18
N ILE A 617 -16.29 -42.39 -19.73
CA ILE A 617 -15.82 -41.14 -20.34
C ILE A 617 -14.29 -41.04 -20.27
N LEU A 618 -13.68 -41.33 -19.12
CA LEU A 618 -12.23 -41.26 -18.98
C LEU A 618 -11.51 -42.23 -19.92
N PHE A 619 -11.91 -43.51 -19.94
CA PHE A 619 -11.31 -44.52 -20.83
C PHE A 619 -11.52 -44.27 -22.32
N GLN A 620 -12.58 -43.55 -22.69
CA GLN A 620 -12.84 -43.22 -24.10
C GLN A 620 -12.00 -42.05 -24.61
N ASN A 621 -11.54 -41.15 -23.73
CA ASN A 621 -10.97 -39.87 -24.15
C ASN A 621 -9.56 -39.61 -23.59
N PHE A 622 -9.07 -40.41 -22.65
CA PHE A 622 -7.76 -40.26 -22.03
C PHE A 622 -6.99 -41.59 -22.05
N ASP A 623 -5.68 -41.50 -22.35
CA ASP A 623 -4.73 -42.62 -22.40
C ASP A 623 -4.09 -42.95 -21.05
#